data_AF-A0A4R2R670-F1
#
_entry.id   AF-A0A4R2R670-F1
#
_cell.length_a   1.000
_cell.length_b   1.000
_cell.length_c   1.000
_cell.angle_alpha   90.00
_cell.angle_beta   90.00
_cell.angle_gamma   90.00
#
_symmetry.space_group_name_H-M   'P 1'
#
loop_
_entity.id
_entity.type
_entity.pdbx_description
1 polymer ?
#
loop_
_entity_poly.entity_id
_entity_poly.type
_entity_poly.pdbx_seq_one_letter_code
_entity_poly.pdbx_strand_id
1 'polypeptide(L)'
;MIGAGLLLGFAPAAQTAGWSALVGIPIAGLVLLALLRVGRWAEPFPVALGLLLRVLAGAAVLGAVTVYVAPGQPVVAFGVLAVALAVRASGYQPPALAVQLLTGLVLAVLLAVVAASFAIAPVVPFEPNQLDPLGVARVLGLFLFALLGVGTGERGSASMALGGGAFALLAVGAAALYQLGPARLGLSPAPLRDMLAAADATALGGLLDGAVLVIAVIAVYWLLGGIGTAAGSLGLPGIAAIWSTVGGLLILVAGLFGTPTELLVLAGCVALAWCGWPALRAVYLDRSKLAAGCLVVLAIALAAQPVGYLGVAALLVLLAAAGALAARRTNRDQLTTR
;
A
#
# COMPACT_ATOMS: atom_id res chain seq x y z
N MET A 1 -0.03 -3.21 -6.24
CA MET A 1 -0.12 -2.68 -4.85
C MET A 1 0.20 -3.76 -3.82
N ILE A 2 -0.42 -4.96 -3.89
CA ILE A 2 -0.09 -6.10 -2.99
C ILE A 2 1.43 -6.35 -2.92
N GLY A 3 2.12 -6.41 -4.08
CA GLY A 3 3.56 -6.63 -4.12
C GLY A 3 4.39 -5.58 -3.35
N ALA A 4 3.99 -4.31 -3.38
CA ALA A 4 4.69 -3.25 -2.64
C ALA A 4 4.46 -3.35 -1.12
N GLY A 5 3.24 -3.70 -0.72
CA GLY A 5 2.90 -3.97 0.67
C GLY A 5 3.62 -5.22 1.22
N LEU A 6 3.78 -6.26 0.40
CA LEU A 6 4.55 -7.47 0.70
C LEU A 6 6.04 -7.16 0.89
N LEU A 7 6.63 -6.39 -0.02
CA LEU A 7 8.08 -6.15 -0.06
C LEU A 7 8.58 -5.27 1.10
N LEU A 8 7.79 -4.28 1.49
CA LEU A 8 8.20 -3.26 2.47
C LEU A 8 7.38 -3.23 3.74
N GLY A 9 6.08 -3.54 3.66
CA GLY A 9 5.17 -3.37 4.79
C GLY A 9 5.31 -4.48 5.84
N PHE A 10 5.80 -5.66 5.44
CA PHE A 10 5.84 -6.81 6.33
C PHE A 10 6.94 -6.72 7.41
N ALA A 11 8.13 -6.19 7.09
CA ALA A 11 9.20 -5.98 8.08
C ALA A 11 8.78 -5.09 9.26
N PRO A 12 8.29 -3.84 9.06
CA PRO A 12 7.86 -2.99 10.16
C PRO A 12 6.61 -3.56 10.86
N ALA A 13 5.76 -4.30 10.14
CA ALA A 13 4.64 -4.99 10.74
C ALA A 13 5.08 -6.09 11.70
N ALA A 14 6.04 -6.92 11.29
CA ALA A 14 6.58 -7.98 12.13
C ALA A 14 7.42 -7.44 13.28
N GLN A 15 8.11 -6.31 13.11
CA GLN A 15 8.82 -5.66 14.20
C GLN A 15 7.87 -5.25 15.33
N THR A 16 6.69 -4.75 14.96
CA THR A 16 5.73 -4.18 15.93
C THR A 16 4.75 -5.20 16.49
N ALA A 17 4.38 -6.21 15.72
CA ALA A 17 3.35 -7.18 16.09
C ALA A 17 3.86 -8.63 16.14
N GLY A 18 5.06 -8.90 15.65
CA GLY A 18 5.60 -10.25 15.52
C GLY A 18 4.62 -11.20 14.83
N TRP A 19 4.35 -12.34 15.46
CA TRP A 19 3.40 -13.33 14.95
C TRP A 19 1.95 -12.83 14.92
N SER A 20 1.57 -11.82 15.73
CA SER A 20 0.23 -11.25 15.69
C SER A 20 -0.02 -10.43 14.41
N ALA A 21 1.03 -10.07 13.66
CA ALA A 21 0.90 -9.49 12.32
C ALA A 21 0.07 -10.39 11.39
N LEU A 22 0.19 -11.72 11.50
CA LEU A 22 -0.58 -12.65 10.69
C LEU A 22 -2.08 -12.54 10.92
N VAL A 23 -2.51 -12.19 12.14
CA VAL A 23 -3.93 -11.95 12.48
C VAL A 23 -4.42 -10.61 11.92
N GLY A 24 -3.53 -9.62 11.81
CA GLY A 24 -3.85 -8.31 11.21
C GLY A 24 -4.27 -8.40 9.74
N ILE A 25 -3.72 -9.36 8.98
CA ILE A 25 -4.01 -9.55 7.54
C ILE A 25 -5.49 -9.88 7.27
N PRO A 26 -6.07 -10.95 7.87
CA PRO A 26 -7.48 -11.27 7.65
C PRO A 26 -8.40 -10.18 8.19
N ILE A 27 -8.05 -9.51 9.31
CA ILE A 27 -8.83 -8.38 9.83
C ILE A 27 -8.85 -7.24 8.81
N ALA A 28 -7.70 -6.87 8.23
CA ALA A 28 -7.61 -5.86 7.18
C ALA A 28 -8.49 -6.23 5.96
N GLY A 29 -8.43 -7.49 5.54
CA GLY A 29 -9.27 -8.01 4.45
C GLY A 29 -10.76 -7.91 4.75
N LEU A 30 -11.18 -8.28 5.96
CA LEU A 30 -12.57 -8.20 6.40
C LEU A 30 -13.07 -6.75 6.50
N VAL A 31 -12.26 -5.85 7.07
CA VAL A 31 -12.59 -4.41 7.13
C VAL A 31 -12.76 -3.86 5.72
N LEU A 32 -11.84 -4.15 4.81
CA LEU A 32 -11.94 -3.67 3.43
C LEU A 32 -13.14 -4.27 2.69
N LEU A 33 -13.44 -5.55 2.90
CA LEU A 33 -14.63 -6.20 2.35
C LEU A 33 -15.93 -5.58 2.89
N ALA A 34 -15.98 -5.23 4.16
CA ALA A 34 -17.10 -4.52 4.76
C ALA A 34 -17.26 -3.12 4.14
N LEU A 35 -16.16 -2.38 3.97
CA LEU A 35 -16.17 -1.05 3.35
C LEU A 35 -16.62 -1.09 1.88
N LEU A 36 -16.25 -2.13 1.13
CA LEU A 36 -16.74 -2.32 -0.24
C LEU A 36 -18.27 -2.47 -0.31
N ARG A 37 -18.91 -2.99 0.75
CA ARG A 37 -20.38 -3.11 0.84
C ARG A 37 -21.07 -1.78 1.17
N VAL A 38 -20.38 -0.87 1.85
CA VAL A 38 -20.90 0.48 2.19
C VAL A 38 -21.01 1.38 0.95
N GLY A 39 -20.37 1.00 -0.16
CA GLY A 39 -20.45 1.71 -1.44
C GLY A 39 -19.40 2.82 -1.59
N ARG A 40 -19.11 3.20 -2.84
CA ARG A 40 -18.15 4.27 -3.18
C ARG A 40 -18.87 5.62 -3.24
N TRP A 41 -18.21 6.68 -2.77
CA TRP A 41 -18.78 8.03 -2.73
C TRP A 41 -17.83 9.05 -3.35
N ALA A 42 -18.33 9.87 -4.27
CA ALA A 42 -17.57 10.80 -5.10
C ALA A 42 -17.34 12.17 -4.43
N GLU A 43 -16.99 12.18 -3.14
CA GLU A 43 -16.72 13.46 -2.46
C GLU A 43 -15.26 13.89 -2.63
N PRO A 44 -14.98 15.20 -2.71
CA PRO A 44 -13.62 15.69 -2.98
C PRO A 44 -12.64 15.46 -1.83
N PHE A 45 -13.10 15.39 -0.58
CA PHE A 45 -12.23 15.07 0.56
C PHE A 45 -11.59 13.67 0.46
N PRO A 46 -12.36 12.56 0.28
CA PRO A 46 -11.75 11.25 0.07
C PRO A 46 -10.95 11.15 -1.24
N VAL A 47 -11.22 11.99 -2.25
CA VAL A 47 -10.37 12.08 -3.44
C VAL A 47 -8.99 12.67 -3.09
N ALA A 48 -8.93 13.75 -2.32
CA ALA A 48 -7.67 14.37 -1.90
C ALA A 48 -6.82 13.44 -1.03
N LEU A 49 -7.44 12.75 -0.07
CA LEU A 49 -6.77 11.69 0.70
C LEU A 49 -6.29 10.54 -0.18
N GLY A 50 -7.08 10.16 -1.18
CA GLY A 50 -6.69 9.15 -2.16
C GLY A 50 -5.49 9.57 -3.02
N LEU A 51 -5.35 10.86 -3.34
CA LEU A 51 -4.18 11.40 -4.04
C LEU A 51 -2.92 11.31 -3.17
N LEU A 52 -3.02 11.80 -1.93
CA LEU A 52 -1.94 11.74 -0.96
C LEU A 52 -1.48 10.29 -0.74
N LEU A 53 -2.42 9.38 -0.56
CA LEU A 53 -2.12 7.96 -0.39
C LEU A 53 -1.34 7.40 -1.57
N ARG A 54 -1.70 7.76 -2.81
CA ARG A 54 -1.00 7.30 -4.03
C ARG A 54 0.40 7.86 -4.15
N VAL A 55 0.62 9.10 -3.72
CA VAL A 55 1.95 9.72 -3.68
C VAL A 55 2.85 8.99 -2.68
N LEU A 56 2.37 8.81 -1.44
CA LEU A 56 3.10 8.08 -0.41
C LEU A 56 3.37 6.62 -0.83
N ALA A 57 2.39 5.98 -1.46
CA ALA A 57 2.51 4.64 -2.02
C ALA A 57 3.61 4.54 -3.07
N GLY A 58 3.62 5.48 -4.02
CA GLY A 58 4.61 5.50 -5.09
C GLY A 58 6.01 5.73 -4.54
N ALA A 59 6.14 6.65 -3.58
CA ALA A 59 7.40 6.95 -2.92
C ALA A 59 7.94 5.72 -2.17
N ALA A 60 7.08 5.03 -1.41
CA ALA A 60 7.43 3.77 -0.75
C ALA A 60 7.87 2.70 -1.79
N VAL A 61 7.12 2.51 -2.87
CA VAL A 61 7.47 1.54 -3.94
C VAL A 61 8.85 1.82 -4.53
N LEU A 62 9.15 3.09 -4.84
CA LEU A 62 10.46 3.47 -5.37
C LEU A 62 11.57 3.27 -4.34
N GLY A 63 11.30 3.55 -3.07
CA GLY A 63 12.20 3.22 -1.96
C GLY A 63 12.43 1.71 -1.83
N ALA A 64 11.44 0.86 -2.14
CA ALA A 64 11.63 -0.59 -2.17
C ALA A 64 12.68 -0.99 -3.22
N VAL A 65 12.59 -0.38 -4.41
CA VAL A 65 13.49 -0.69 -5.52
C VAL A 65 14.94 -0.38 -5.15
N THR A 66 15.19 0.74 -4.47
CA THR A 66 16.55 1.07 -4.03
C THR A 66 17.06 0.10 -2.97
N VAL A 67 16.20 -0.41 -2.09
CA VAL A 67 16.61 -1.36 -1.05
C VAL A 67 16.87 -2.77 -1.60
N TYR A 68 16.02 -3.25 -2.52
CA TYR A 68 16.12 -4.61 -3.05
C TYR A 68 17.08 -4.70 -4.25
N VAL A 69 16.91 -3.86 -5.26
CA VAL A 69 17.57 -4.05 -6.56
C VAL A 69 18.96 -3.44 -6.57
N ALA A 70 19.10 -2.21 -6.07
CA ALA A 70 20.37 -1.49 -6.10
C ALA A 70 20.57 -0.64 -4.84
N PRO A 71 21.00 -1.27 -3.72
CA PRO A 71 21.26 -0.60 -2.45
C PRO A 71 22.13 0.65 -2.63
N GLY A 72 21.63 1.79 -2.17
CA GLY A 72 22.34 3.08 -2.24
C GLY A 72 22.37 3.74 -3.63
N GLN A 73 21.70 3.18 -4.64
CA GLN A 73 21.67 3.74 -5.99
C GLN A 73 20.26 4.27 -6.34
N PRO A 74 19.95 5.55 -6.05
CA PRO A 74 18.64 6.13 -6.34
C PRO A 74 18.35 6.18 -7.86
N VAL A 75 19.37 6.05 -8.71
CA VAL A 75 19.26 6.03 -10.17
C VAL A 75 18.31 4.94 -10.65
N VAL A 76 18.27 3.78 -10.01
CA VAL A 76 17.36 2.69 -10.41
C VAL A 76 15.90 3.05 -10.13
N ALA A 77 15.61 3.71 -9.00
CA ALA A 77 14.27 4.22 -8.71
C ALA A 77 13.84 5.31 -9.71
N PHE A 78 14.76 6.21 -10.09
CA PHE A 78 14.50 7.18 -11.16
C PHE A 78 14.20 6.48 -12.49
N GLY A 79 14.94 5.42 -12.83
CA GLY A 79 14.68 4.59 -14.00
C GLY A 79 13.28 3.98 -13.99
N VAL A 80 12.86 3.38 -12.87
CA VAL A 80 11.50 2.82 -12.72
C VAL A 80 10.42 3.88 -12.92
N LEU A 81 10.59 5.06 -12.30
CA LEU A 81 9.63 6.16 -12.45
C LEU A 81 9.60 6.69 -13.90
N ALA A 82 10.76 6.86 -14.52
CA ALA A 82 10.89 7.34 -15.89
C ALA A 82 10.23 6.36 -16.88
N VAL A 83 10.45 5.06 -16.73
CA VAL A 83 9.78 4.02 -17.54
C VAL A 83 8.27 4.08 -17.35
N ALA A 84 7.78 4.14 -16.10
CA ALA A 84 6.35 4.21 -15.84
C ALA A 84 5.70 5.47 -16.43
N LEU A 85 6.37 6.62 -16.36
CA LEU A 85 5.93 7.88 -16.98
C LEU A 85 5.97 7.80 -18.50
N ALA A 86 7.02 7.23 -19.11
CA ALA A 86 7.16 7.09 -20.56
C ALA A 86 6.08 6.18 -21.15
N VAL A 87 5.83 5.02 -20.53
CA VAL A 87 4.75 4.09 -20.92
C VAL A 87 3.38 4.75 -20.81
N ARG A 88 3.20 5.63 -19.84
CA ARG A 88 1.95 6.38 -19.66
C ARG A 88 1.80 7.52 -20.67
N ALA A 89 2.88 8.24 -20.96
CA ALA A 89 2.92 9.32 -21.92
C ALA A 89 2.66 8.82 -23.36
N SER A 90 3.06 7.58 -23.67
CA SER A 90 2.75 6.96 -24.97
C SER A 90 1.28 6.56 -25.15
N GLY A 91 0.46 6.68 -24.10
CA GLY A 91 -0.93 6.22 -24.12
C GLY A 91 -1.09 4.70 -24.12
N TYR A 92 0.01 3.95 -23.92
CA TYR A 92 -0.04 2.50 -23.86
C TYR A 92 -0.87 2.03 -22.67
N GLN A 93 -1.90 1.22 -22.96
CA GLN A 93 -2.69 0.52 -21.96
C GLN A 93 -2.32 -0.96 -22.00
N PRO A 94 -1.73 -1.51 -20.93
CA PRO A 94 -1.33 -2.91 -20.94
C PRO A 94 -2.56 -3.80 -21.09
N PRO A 95 -2.56 -4.77 -22.02
CA PRO A 95 -3.67 -5.69 -22.18
C PRO A 95 -3.83 -6.52 -20.90
N ALA A 96 -5.08 -6.90 -20.58
CA ALA A 96 -5.39 -7.64 -19.36
C ALA A 96 -4.57 -8.93 -19.22
N LEU A 97 -4.33 -9.63 -20.33
CA LEU A 97 -3.50 -10.83 -20.38
C LEU A 97 -2.05 -10.56 -19.96
N ALA A 98 -1.45 -9.45 -20.38
CA ALA A 98 -0.10 -9.09 -19.95
C ALA A 98 -0.04 -8.82 -18.44
N VAL A 99 -1.03 -8.11 -17.90
CA VAL A 99 -1.12 -7.86 -16.45
C VAL A 99 -1.30 -9.18 -15.68
N GLN A 100 -2.13 -10.10 -16.19
CA GLN A 100 -2.33 -11.41 -15.59
C GLN A 100 -1.06 -12.26 -15.61
N LEU A 101 -0.34 -12.30 -16.74
CA LEU A 101 0.92 -13.03 -16.86
C LEU A 101 1.99 -12.47 -15.92
N LEU A 102 2.14 -11.15 -15.84
CA LEU A 102 3.10 -10.51 -14.93
C LEU A 102 2.70 -10.76 -13.46
N THR A 103 1.41 -10.74 -13.15
CA THR A 103 0.91 -11.10 -11.81
C THR A 103 1.20 -12.57 -11.49
N GLY A 104 0.95 -13.48 -12.44
CA GLY A 104 1.24 -14.91 -12.29
C GLY A 104 2.73 -15.19 -12.10
N LEU A 105 3.59 -14.51 -12.85
CA LEU A 105 5.05 -14.59 -12.70
C LEU A 105 5.49 -14.15 -11.31
N VAL A 106 4.98 -13.01 -10.84
CA VAL A 106 5.27 -12.50 -9.48
C VAL A 106 4.80 -13.48 -8.42
N LEU A 107 3.59 -14.03 -8.55
CA LEU A 107 3.07 -15.03 -7.61
C LEU A 107 3.90 -16.31 -7.62
N ALA A 108 4.39 -16.75 -8.80
CA ALA A 108 5.26 -17.91 -8.91
C ALA A 108 6.61 -17.68 -8.21
N VAL A 109 7.21 -16.49 -8.38
CA VAL A 109 8.45 -16.13 -7.65
C VAL A 109 8.22 -16.11 -6.14
N LEU A 110 7.14 -15.49 -5.67
CA LEU A 110 6.79 -15.46 -4.25
C LEU A 110 6.51 -16.86 -3.69
N LEU A 111 5.88 -17.73 -4.48
CA LEU A 111 5.64 -19.12 -4.08
C LEU A 111 6.93 -19.92 -3.98
N ALA A 112 7.86 -19.75 -4.92
CA ALA A 112 9.19 -20.37 -4.87
C ALA A 112 9.97 -19.90 -3.63
N VAL A 113 9.91 -18.60 -3.32
CA VAL A 113 10.48 -18.01 -2.11
C VAL A 113 9.88 -18.65 -0.85
N VAL A 114 8.54 -18.75 -0.76
CA VAL A 114 7.84 -19.39 0.36
C VAL A 114 8.21 -20.87 0.50
N ALA A 115 8.24 -21.60 -0.60
CA ALA A 115 8.60 -23.01 -0.61
C ALA A 115 10.03 -23.25 -0.13
N ALA A 116 10.99 -22.44 -0.61
CA ALA A 116 12.37 -22.48 -0.14
C ALA A 116 12.45 -22.21 1.38
N SER A 117 11.70 -21.22 1.87
CA SER A 117 11.64 -20.89 3.30
C SER A 117 11.09 -22.02 4.17
N PHE A 118 10.26 -22.94 3.67
CA PHE A 118 9.78 -24.08 4.46
C PHE A 118 10.59 -25.37 4.22
N ALA A 119 11.46 -25.39 3.20
CA ALA A 119 12.31 -26.54 2.91
C ALA A 119 13.51 -26.65 3.87
N ILE A 120 13.95 -25.54 4.45
CA ILE A 120 15.09 -25.48 5.38
C ILE A 120 14.59 -25.18 6.79
N ALA A 121 15.18 -25.86 7.78
CA ALA A 121 14.89 -25.61 9.18
C ALA A 121 15.14 -24.13 9.56
N PRO A 122 14.35 -23.56 10.48
CA PRO A 122 14.41 -22.14 10.78
C PRO A 122 15.71 -21.82 11.53
N VAL A 123 16.27 -20.64 11.26
CA VAL A 123 17.51 -20.18 11.93
C VAL A 123 17.30 -19.93 13.42
N VAL A 124 16.08 -19.51 13.80
CA VAL A 124 15.71 -19.23 15.19
C VAL A 124 14.57 -20.17 15.59
N PRO A 125 14.66 -20.87 16.74
CA PRO A 125 13.56 -21.68 17.24
C PRO A 125 12.28 -20.88 17.38
N PHE A 126 11.15 -21.50 17.04
CA PHE A 126 9.85 -20.89 17.23
C PHE A 126 9.59 -20.67 18.72
N GLU A 127 9.53 -19.39 19.12
CA GLU A 127 9.02 -19.01 20.43
C GLU A 127 7.57 -18.55 20.30
N PRO A 128 6.62 -19.21 20.98
CA PRO A 128 5.23 -18.78 21.01
C PRO A 128 5.14 -17.44 21.73
N ASN A 129 5.14 -16.36 20.96
CA ASN A 129 5.02 -15.03 21.52
C ASN A 129 3.57 -14.77 21.94
N GLN A 130 3.39 -13.99 23.02
CA GLN A 130 2.04 -13.58 23.43
C GLN A 130 1.42 -12.69 22.35
N LEU A 131 0.13 -12.91 22.06
CA LEU A 131 -0.61 -12.06 21.14
C LEU A 131 -0.63 -10.64 21.69
N ASP A 132 0.09 -9.72 21.04
CA ASP A 132 -0.01 -8.29 21.34
C ASP A 132 -1.14 -7.66 20.53
N PRO A 133 -2.29 -7.30 21.15
CA PRO A 133 -3.42 -6.69 20.47
C PRO A 133 -3.10 -5.30 19.92
N LEU A 134 -2.15 -4.56 20.53
CA LEU A 134 -1.74 -3.25 20.03
C LEU A 134 -0.88 -3.40 18.76
N GLY A 135 -0.05 -4.43 18.69
CA GLY A 135 0.65 -4.83 17.48
C GLY A 135 -0.31 -5.08 16.32
N VAL A 136 -1.38 -5.86 16.53
CA VAL A 136 -2.40 -6.13 15.50
C VAL A 136 -3.01 -4.82 14.98
N ALA A 137 -3.35 -3.90 15.89
CA ALA A 137 -3.95 -2.61 15.56
C ALA A 137 -3.00 -1.73 14.73
N ARG A 138 -1.70 -1.70 15.06
CA ARG A 138 -0.68 -0.94 14.31
C ARG A 138 -0.55 -1.42 12.88
N VAL A 139 -0.56 -2.73 12.72
CA VAL A 139 -0.31 -3.40 11.44
C VAL A 139 -1.52 -3.34 10.50
N LEU A 140 -2.72 -3.10 11.04
CA LEU A 140 -3.94 -2.96 10.25
C LEU A 140 -3.83 -1.88 9.17
N GLY A 141 -3.25 -0.71 9.48
CA GLY A 141 -3.07 0.36 8.50
C GLY A 141 -2.17 -0.05 7.33
N LEU A 142 -1.09 -0.77 7.61
CA LEU A 142 -0.12 -1.25 6.61
C LEU A 142 -0.77 -2.26 5.66
N PHE A 143 -1.57 -3.19 6.19
CA PHE A 143 -2.27 -4.20 5.37
C PHE A 143 -3.49 -3.64 4.64
N LEU A 144 -4.23 -2.71 5.25
CA LEU A 144 -5.27 -1.99 4.53
C LEU A 144 -4.67 -1.27 3.32
N PHE A 145 -3.55 -0.59 3.51
CA PHE A 145 -2.80 0.03 2.43
C PHE A 145 -2.39 -0.99 1.34
N ALA A 146 -1.82 -2.13 1.72
CA ALA A 146 -1.43 -3.17 0.78
C ALA A 146 -2.60 -3.71 -0.06
N LEU A 147 -3.79 -3.82 0.56
CA LEU A 147 -4.99 -4.39 -0.05
C LEU A 147 -5.86 -3.36 -0.78
N LEU A 148 -5.71 -2.06 -0.51
CA LEU A 148 -6.50 -0.98 -1.11
C LEU A 148 -6.43 -0.94 -2.64
N GLY A 149 -5.31 -1.35 -3.22
CA GLY A 149 -5.15 -1.40 -4.68
C GLY A 149 -5.86 -2.55 -5.40
N VAL A 150 -6.54 -3.43 -4.67
CA VAL A 150 -7.10 -4.68 -5.19
C VAL A 150 -8.60 -4.58 -5.48
N GLY A 151 -9.29 -3.65 -4.81
CA GLY A 151 -10.75 -3.55 -4.79
C GLY A 151 -11.38 -2.64 -5.84
N THR A 152 -10.68 -2.29 -6.93
CA THR A 152 -11.21 -1.32 -7.91
C THR A 152 -12.19 -1.93 -8.94
N GLY A 153 -12.18 -3.25 -9.14
CA GLY A 153 -13.01 -3.97 -10.11
C GLY A 153 -14.46 -4.26 -9.67
N GLU A 154 -15.19 -5.03 -10.49
CA GLU A 154 -16.53 -5.53 -10.19
C GLU A 154 -16.55 -6.29 -8.85
N ARG A 155 -17.66 -6.19 -8.11
CA ARG A 155 -17.76 -6.67 -6.72
C ARG A 155 -17.29 -8.12 -6.52
N GLY A 156 -17.63 -9.02 -7.45
CA GLY A 156 -17.22 -10.44 -7.36
C GLY A 156 -15.72 -10.65 -7.58
N SER A 157 -15.14 -9.95 -8.56
CA SER A 157 -13.71 -9.99 -8.84
C SER A 157 -12.89 -9.37 -7.70
N ALA A 158 -13.39 -8.27 -7.11
CA ALA A 158 -12.74 -7.59 -5.99
C ALA A 158 -12.60 -8.49 -4.76
N SER A 159 -13.62 -9.28 -4.40
CA SER A 159 -13.52 -10.21 -3.26
C SER A 159 -12.51 -11.33 -3.49
N MET A 160 -12.46 -11.92 -4.68
CA MET A 160 -11.47 -12.96 -4.99
C MET A 160 -10.06 -12.41 -4.98
N ALA A 161 -9.86 -11.23 -5.57
CA ALA A 161 -8.56 -10.57 -5.58
C ALA A 161 -8.11 -10.20 -4.16
N LEU A 162 -9.02 -9.71 -3.29
CA LEU A 162 -8.72 -9.46 -1.88
C LEU A 162 -8.35 -10.72 -1.12
N GLY A 163 -9.10 -11.80 -1.31
CA GLY A 163 -8.79 -13.10 -0.71
C GLY A 163 -7.43 -13.63 -1.14
N GLY A 164 -7.14 -13.60 -2.46
CA GLY A 164 -5.84 -14.01 -3.00
C GLY A 164 -4.69 -13.12 -2.50
N GLY A 165 -4.88 -11.81 -2.44
CA GLY A 165 -3.88 -10.88 -1.90
C GLY A 165 -3.61 -11.09 -0.41
N ALA A 166 -4.66 -11.30 0.39
CA ALA A 166 -4.53 -11.63 1.82
C ALA A 166 -3.84 -12.97 2.03
N PHE A 167 -4.17 -13.99 1.22
CA PHE A 167 -3.50 -15.29 1.26
C PHE A 167 -2.02 -15.19 0.91
N ALA A 168 -1.67 -14.43 -0.14
CA ALA A 168 -0.26 -14.21 -0.51
C ALA A 168 0.52 -13.49 0.61
N LEU A 169 -0.08 -12.46 1.21
CA LEU A 169 0.46 -11.76 2.39
C LEU A 169 0.67 -12.70 3.57
N LEU A 170 -0.29 -13.58 3.85
CA LEU A 170 -0.19 -14.58 4.92
C LEU A 170 0.92 -15.59 4.66
N ALA A 171 0.98 -16.14 3.44
CA ALA A 171 1.97 -17.15 3.07
C ALA A 171 3.39 -16.61 3.14
N VAL A 172 3.64 -15.46 2.50
CA VAL A 172 4.96 -14.79 2.54
C VAL A 172 5.30 -14.34 3.95
N GLY A 173 4.32 -13.79 4.67
CA GLY A 173 4.53 -13.34 6.03
C GLY A 173 4.86 -14.46 7.02
N ALA A 174 4.15 -15.59 6.92
CA ALA A 174 4.42 -16.77 7.73
C ALA A 174 5.80 -17.37 7.41
N ALA A 175 6.17 -17.44 6.13
CA ALA A 175 7.49 -17.89 5.70
C ALA A 175 8.62 -16.98 6.25
N ALA A 176 8.43 -15.66 6.19
CA ALA A 176 9.40 -14.70 6.71
C ALA A 176 9.55 -14.76 8.23
N LEU A 177 8.43 -14.86 8.96
CA LEU A 177 8.45 -15.06 10.41
C LEU A 177 9.03 -16.41 10.82
N TYR A 178 8.77 -17.47 10.06
CA TYR A 178 9.34 -18.79 10.30
C TYR A 178 10.86 -18.77 10.18
N GLN A 179 11.40 -18.17 9.11
CA GLN A 179 12.84 -18.18 8.86
C GLN A 179 13.64 -17.18 9.70
N LEU A 180 13.17 -15.93 9.78
CA LEU A 180 13.93 -14.85 10.42
C LEU A 180 13.50 -14.60 11.87
N GLY A 181 12.27 -14.95 12.24
CA GLY A 181 11.66 -14.51 13.49
C GLY A 181 11.37 -12.99 13.50
N PRO A 182 10.58 -12.51 14.47
CA PRO A 182 10.11 -11.12 14.50
C PRO A 182 11.23 -10.10 14.72
N ALA A 183 12.22 -10.43 15.55
CA ALA A 183 13.32 -9.52 15.89
C ALA A 183 14.25 -9.25 14.70
N ARG A 184 14.72 -10.30 14.00
CA ARG A 184 15.60 -10.10 12.83
C ARG A 184 14.84 -9.51 11.65
N LEU A 185 13.59 -9.94 11.44
CA LEU A 185 12.76 -9.41 10.37
C LEU A 185 12.50 -7.92 10.53
N GLY A 186 12.34 -7.43 11.77
CA GLY A 186 12.15 -6.01 12.05
C GLY A 186 13.41 -5.14 11.90
N LEU A 187 14.60 -5.75 11.94
CA LEU A 187 15.87 -5.07 11.72
C LEU A 187 16.31 -5.13 10.25
N SER A 188 15.73 -6.05 9.48
CA SER A 188 16.08 -6.25 8.08
C SER A 188 15.55 -5.12 7.20
N PRO A 189 16.42 -4.40 6.46
CA PRO A 189 15.97 -3.45 5.46
C PRO A 189 15.34 -4.17 4.25
N ALA A 190 15.80 -5.38 3.92
CA ALA A 190 15.39 -6.16 2.75
C ALA A 190 14.86 -7.55 3.17
N PRO A 191 13.69 -7.64 3.83
CA PRO A 191 13.24 -8.85 4.51
C PRO A 191 13.17 -10.09 3.62
N LEU A 192 12.74 -9.95 2.36
CA LEU A 192 12.69 -11.12 1.47
C LEU A 192 14.07 -11.59 1.00
N ARG A 193 15.02 -10.67 0.85
CA ARG A 193 16.40 -11.02 0.46
C ARG A 193 17.12 -11.70 1.63
N ASP A 194 16.97 -11.17 2.84
CA ASP A 194 17.55 -11.76 4.04
C ASP A 194 16.92 -13.13 4.35
N MET A 195 15.62 -13.28 4.09
CA MET A 195 14.94 -14.57 4.19
C MET A 195 15.48 -15.59 3.17
N LEU A 196 15.70 -15.18 1.91
CA LEU A 196 16.32 -16.05 0.90
C LEU A 196 17.74 -16.46 1.28
N ALA A 197 18.51 -15.54 1.87
CA ALA A 197 19.84 -15.84 2.38
C ALA A 197 19.79 -16.82 3.56
N ALA A 198 18.80 -16.68 4.46
CA ALA A 198 18.58 -17.61 5.57
C ALA A 198 18.12 -19.00 5.10
N ALA A 199 17.40 -19.06 3.97
CA ALA A 199 16.93 -20.30 3.35
C ALA A 199 17.90 -20.87 2.29
N ASP A 200 19.19 -20.49 2.32
CA ASP A 200 20.23 -20.93 1.37
C ASP A 200 19.81 -20.86 -0.12
N ALA A 201 18.88 -19.95 -0.45
CA ALA A 201 18.22 -19.84 -1.73
C ALA A 201 18.66 -18.58 -2.49
N THR A 202 19.91 -18.16 -2.31
CA THR A 202 20.49 -16.95 -2.92
C THR A 202 20.47 -16.99 -4.45
N ALA A 203 20.42 -18.18 -5.06
CA ALA A 203 20.22 -18.36 -6.49
C ALA A 203 18.90 -17.74 -7.01
N LEU A 204 17.88 -17.60 -6.15
CA LEU A 204 16.63 -16.92 -6.48
C LEU A 204 16.73 -15.39 -6.40
N GLY A 205 17.88 -14.84 -5.97
CA GLY A 205 18.07 -13.39 -5.78
C GLY A 205 17.80 -12.58 -7.05
N GLY A 206 18.36 -13.01 -8.20
CA GLY A 206 18.13 -12.32 -9.48
C GLY A 206 16.66 -12.36 -9.93
N LEU A 207 15.96 -13.47 -9.65
CA LEU A 207 14.52 -13.58 -9.94
C LEU A 207 13.70 -12.66 -9.04
N LEU A 208 14.06 -12.55 -7.76
CA LEU A 208 13.43 -11.61 -6.83
C LEU A 208 13.64 -10.16 -7.31
N ASP A 209 14.87 -9.78 -7.66
CA ASP A 209 15.17 -8.41 -8.13
C ASP A 209 14.37 -8.06 -9.39
N GLY A 210 14.30 -8.98 -10.35
CA GLY A 210 13.48 -8.82 -11.56
C GLY A 210 11.99 -8.69 -11.23
N ALA A 211 11.46 -9.51 -10.32
CA ALA A 211 10.08 -9.41 -9.87
C ALA A 211 9.80 -8.07 -9.19
N VAL A 212 10.71 -7.58 -8.33
CA VAL A 212 10.59 -6.27 -7.67
C VAL A 212 10.51 -5.14 -8.70
N LEU A 213 11.40 -5.13 -9.69
CA LEU A 213 11.38 -4.13 -10.77
C LEU A 213 10.06 -4.13 -11.53
N VAL A 214 9.59 -5.31 -11.96
CA VAL A 214 8.33 -5.47 -12.69
C VAL A 214 7.15 -4.97 -11.85
N ILE A 215 7.06 -5.40 -10.59
CA ILE A 215 6.02 -4.95 -9.66
C ILE A 215 6.05 -3.44 -9.48
N ALA A 216 7.24 -2.86 -9.33
CA ALA A 216 7.41 -1.44 -9.08
C ALA A 216 6.96 -0.60 -10.29
N VAL A 217 7.39 -0.97 -11.51
CA VAL A 217 6.96 -0.28 -12.74
C VAL A 217 5.44 -0.34 -12.89
N ILE A 218 4.84 -1.53 -12.75
CA ILE A 218 3.38 -1.70 -12.85
C ILE A 218 2.67 -0.90 -11.75
N ALA A 219 3.13 -0.98 -10.50
CA ALA A 219 2.51 -0.26 -9.39
C ALA A 219 2.56 1.26 -9.61
N VAL A 220 3.72 1.82 -9.96
CA VAL A 220 3.88 3.25 -10.23
C VAL A 220 3.02 3.67 -11.42
N TYR A 221 2.99 2.89 -12.51
CA TYR A 221 2.12 3.16 -13.66
C TYR A 221 0.64 3.33 -13.25
N TRP A 222 0.10 2.40 -12.45
CA TRP A 222 -1.29 2.47 -11.97
C TRP A 222 -1.53 3.58 -10.95
N LEU A 223 -0.54 3.91 -10.11
CA LEU A 223 -0.62 5.02 -9.17
C LEU A 223 -0.70 6.36 -9.90
N LEU A 224 0.17 6.58 -10.88
CA LEU A 224 0.13 7.75 -11.78
C LEU A 224 -1.21 7.81 -12.53
N GLY A 225 -1.73 6.63 -12.91
CA GLY A 225 -3.12 6.30 -13.25
C GLY A 225 -4.15 7.04 -12.43
N GLY A 226 -4.22 6.60 -11.18
CA GLY A 226 -5.18 7.09 -10.22
C GLY A 226 -4.99 8.57 -9.88
N ILE A 227 -3.76 9.09 -9.94
CA ILE A 227 -3.51 10.52 -9.72
C ILE A 227 -4.15 11.36 -10.81
N GLY A 228 -3.94 11.02 -12.08
CA GLY A 228 -4.52 11.76 -13.20
C GLY A 228 -6.05 11.74 -13.20
N THR A 229 -6.66 10.59 -12.90
CA THR A 229 -8.13 10.46 -12.84
C THR A 229 -8.72 11.18 -11.62
N ALA A 230 -8.08 11.08 -10.46
CA ALA A 230 -8.50 11.77 -9.25
C ALA A 230 -8.43 13.29 -9.40
N ALA A 231 -7.36 13.83 -10.02
CA ALA A 231 -7.25 15.25 -10.31
C ALA A 231 -8.40 15.74 -11.21
N GLY A 232 -8.75 14.98 -12.25
CA GLY A 232 -9.91 15.29 -13.10
C GLY A 232 -11.24 15.32 -12.31
N SER A 233 -11.42 14.41 -11.35
CA SER A 233 -12.62 14.41 -10.49
C SER A 233 -12.72 15.59 -9.52
N LEU A 234 -11.60 16.27 -9.24
CA LEU A 234 -11.58 17.52 -8.46
C LEU A 234 -11.93 18.75 -9.32
N GLY A 235 -12.19 18.59 -10.61
CA GLY A 235 -12.44 19.69 -11.54
C GLY A 235 -11.19 20.51 -11.82
N LEU A 236 -9.99 19.95 -11.57
CA LEU A 236 -8.75 20.64 -11.87
C LEU A 236 -8.57 20.70 -13.40
N PRO A 237 -8.44 21.91 -13.97
CA PRO A 237 -8.27 22.05 -15.41
C PRO A 237 -6.96 21.39 -15.86
N GLY A 238 -6.98 20.79 -17.05
CA GLY A 238 -5.79 20.22 -17.68
C GLY A 238 -5.95 18.77 -18.13
N ILE A 239 -4.96 18.31 -18.91
CA ILE A 239 -4.89 16.95 -19.42
C ILE A 239 -4.42 16.04 -18.30
N ALA A 240 -5.05 14.87 -18.12
CA ALA A 240 -4.69 13.89 -17.09
C ALA A 240 -3.18 13.54 -17.06
N ALA A 241 -2.51 13.64 -18.21
CA ALA A 241 -1.06 13.48 -18.35
C ALA A 241 -0.26 14.48 -17.49
N ILE A 242 -0.65 15.76 -17.45
CA ILE A 242 0.03 16.80 -16.65
C ILE A 242 -0.01 16.43 -15.17
N TRP A 243 -1.19 16.06 -14.68
CA TRP A 243 -1.37 15.66 -13.28
C TRP A 243 -0.62 14.37 -12.93
N SER A 244 -0.49 13.45 -13.88
CA SER A 244 0.38 12.28 -13.70
C SER A 244 1.86 12.68 -13.60
N THR A 245 2.34 13.61 -14.41
CA THR A 245 3.73 14.11 -14.32
C THR A 245 3.99 14.81 -12.99
N VAL A 246 3.06 15.69 -12.56
CA VAL A 246 3.13 16.35 -11.23
C VAL A 246 3.11 15.29 -10.12
N GLY A 247 2.25 14.28 -10.23
CA GLY A 247 2.20 13.15 -9.30
C GLY A 247 3.51 12.37 -9.24
N GLY A 248 4.16 12.15 -10.39
CA GLY A 248 5.47 11.53 -10.47
C GLY A 248 6.55 12.36 -9.77
N LEU A 249 6.55 13.68 -9.97
CA LEU A 249 7.46 14.59 -9.26
C LEU A 249 7.22 14.55 -7.75
N LEU A 250 5.96 14.56 -7.30
CA LEU A 250 5.64 14.47 -5.87
C LEU A 250 6.07 13.12 -5.27
N ILE A 251 5.87 12.01 -5.99
CA ILE A 251 6.37 10.69 -5.61
C ILE A 251 7.90 10.73 -5.44
N LEU A 252 8.60 11.37 -6.36
CA LEU A 252 10.05 11.52 -6.33
C LEU A 252 10.51 12.30 -5.10
N VAL A 253 9.95 13.49 -4.90
CA VAL A 253 10.26 14.37 -3.79
C VAL A 253 10.00 13.65 -2.47
N ALA A 254 8.84 13.02 -2.31
CA ALA A 254 8.53 12.25 -1.10
C ALA A 254 9.53 11.11 -0.86
N GLY A 255 9.96 10.40 -1.91
CA GLY A 255 10.96 9.34 -1.82
C GLY A 255 12.37 9.82 -1.48
N LEU A 256 12.71 11.07 -1.78
CA LEU A 256 14.00 11.67 -1.42
C LEU A 256 14.08 12.11 0.04
N PHE A 257 12.95 12.47 0.64
CA PHE A 257 12.90 13.02 2.01
C PHE A 257 12.48 11.99 3.07
N GLY A 258 11.91 10.85 2.70
CA GLY A 258 11.42 9.84 3.65
C GLY A 258 12.03 8.47 3.42
N THR A 259 12.24 7.72 4.50
CA THR A 259 12.58 6.30 4.38
C THR A 259 11.39 5.49 3.86
N PRO A 260 11.60 4.36 3.17
CA PRO A 260 10.50 3.53 2.66
C PRO A 260 9.52 3.11 3.75
N THR A 261 10.05 2.82 4.95
CA THR A 261 9.28 2.42 6.13
C THR A 261 8.42 3.56 6.66
N GLU A 262 8.99 4.75 6.85
CA GLU A 262 8.24 5.94 7.30
C GLU A 262 7.09 6.27 6.35
N LEU A 263 7.37 6.26 5.04
CA LEU A 263 6.38 6.55 4.00
C LEU A 263 5.23 5.53 4.00
N LEU A 264 5.54 4.26 4.27
CA LEU A 264 4.54 3.19 4.33
C LEU A 264 3.68 3.26 5.60
N VAL A 265 4.27 3.62 6.75
CA VAL A 265 3.51 3.91 7.98
C VAL A 265 2.59 5.11 7.78
N LEU A 266 3.10 6.19 7.18
CA LEU A 266 2.30 7.36 6.79
C LEU A 266 1.17 7.00 5.83
N ALA A 267 1.45 6.19 4.80
CA ALA A 267 0.43 5.67 3.90
C ALA A 267 -0.62 4.84 4.65
N GLY A 268 -0.21 4.03 5.62
CA GLY A 268 -1.11 3.28 6.50
C GLY A 268 -2.04 4.19 7.30
N CYS A 269 -1.52 5.26 7.92
CA CYS A 269 -2.33 6.25 8.64
C CYS A 269 -3.33 6.95 7.72
N VAL A 270 -2.89 7.37 6.54
CA VAL A 270 -3.75 8.02 5.53
C VAL A 270 -4.81 7.04 5.01
N ALA A 271 -4.46 5.76 4.81
CA ALA A 271 -5.38 4.70 4.44
C ALA A 271 -6.46 4.49 5.52
N LEU A 272 -6.08 4.46 6.80
CA LEU A 272 -7.03 4.38 7.92
C LEU A 272 -8.00 5.56 7.91
N ALA A 273 -7.51 6.79 7.74
CA ALA A 273 -8.35 7.99 7.65
C ALA A 273 -9.28 7.94 6.43
N TRP A 274 -8.76 7.51 5.28
CA TRP A 274 -9.50 7.36 4.03
C TRP A 274 -10.63 6.32 4.16
N CYS A 275 -10.35 5.18 4.78
CA CYS A 275 -11.31 4.12 5.09
C CYS A 275 -12.29 4.51 6.21
N GLY A 276 -11.86 5.35 7.15
CA GLY A 276 -12.68 5.81 8.28
C GLY A 276 -13.79 6.76 7.84
N TRP A 277 -13.56 7.57 6.80
CA TRP A 277 -14.56 8.51 6.26
C TRP A 277 -15.90 7.86 5.86
N PRO A 278 -15.94 6.85 4.98
CA PRO A 278 -17.19 6.19 4.62
C PRO A 278 -17.85 5.48 5.80
N ALA A 279 -17.06 4.91 6.73
CA ALA A 279 -17.58 4.28 7.94
C ALA A 279 -18.26 5.32 8.85
N LEU A 280 -17.60 6.43 9.14
CA LEU A 280 -18.12 7.55 9.93
C LEU A 280 -19.42 8.09 9.34
N ARG A 281 -19.45 8.30 8.01
CA ARG A 281 -20.64 8.78 7.33
C ARG A 281 -21.80 7.79 7.40
N ALA A 282 -21.53 6.50 7.19
CA ALA A 282 -22.57 5.48 7.25
C ALA A 282 -23.16 5.34 8.67
N VAL A 283 -22.36 5.58 9.70
CA VAL A 283 -22.82 5.69 11.10
C VAL A 283 -23.64 6.97 11.30
N TYR A 284 -23.15 8.12 10.84
CA TYR A 284 -23.85 9.39 10.97
C TYR A 284 -25.24 9.39 10.29
N LEU A 285 -25.36 8.68 9.16
CA LEU A 285 -26.62 8.51 8.45
C LEU A 285 -27.48 7.34 8.96
N ASP A 286 -27.09 6.71 10.07
CA ASP A 286 -27.73 5.54 10.70
C ASP A 286 -28.01 4.37 9.74
N ARG A 287 -27.12 4.16 8.77
CA ARG A 287 -27.33 3.19 7.68
C ARG A 287 -26.77 1.80 7.95
N SER A 288 -25.86 1.63 8.92
CA SER A 288 -25.18 0.34 9.09
C SER A 288 -24.50 0.15 10.44
N LYS A 289 -24.89 -0.90 11.17
CA LYS A 289 -24.16 -1.42 12.35
C LYS A 289 -22.76 -1.93 11.99
N LEU A 290 -22.57 -2.44 10.77
CA LEU A 290 -21.26 -2.90 10.28
C LEU A 290 -20.28 -1.73 10.14
N ALA A 291 -20.76 -0.56 9.72
CA ALA A 291 -19.94 0.64 9.62
C ALA A 291 -19.47 1.12 11.00
N ALA A 292 -20.32 1.03 12.03
CA ALA A 292 -19.94 1.35 13.41
C ALA A 292 -18.81 0.44 13.91
N GLY A 293 -18.93 -0.87 13.68
CA GLY A 293 -17.85 -1.82 14.02
C GLY A 293 -16.54 -1.52 13.29
N CYS A 294 -16.60 -1.26 11.99
CA CYS A 294 -15.42 -0.88 11.21
C CYS A 294 -14.78 0.42 11.72
N LEU A 295 -15.60 1.43 12.04
CA LEU A 295 -15.11 2.71 12.56
C LEU A 295 -14.37 2.53 13.89
N VAL A 296 -14.88 1.72 14.81
CA VAL A 296 -14.22 1.41 16.08
C VAL A 296 -12.87 0.74 15.85
N VAL A 297 -12.82 -0.28 14.97
CA VAL A 297 -11.56 -0.97 14.63
C VAL A 297 -10.55 -0.02 14.01
N LEU A 298 -10.99 0.85 13.08
CA LEU A 298 -10.14 1.85 12.44
C LEU A 298 -9.64 2.90 13.44
N ALA A 299 -10.48 3.32 14.39
CA ALA A 299 -10.11 4.27 15.44
C ALA A 299 -9.06 3.67 16.39
N ILE A 300 -9.22 2.41 16.80
CA ILE A 300 -8.23 1.69 17.61
C ILE A 300 -6.91 1.57 16.84
N ALA A 301 -6.96 1.19 15.56
CA ALA A 301 -5.79 1.08 14.72
C ALA A 301 -5.05 2.41 14.53
N LEU A 302 -5.80 3.51 14.44
CA LEU A 302 -5.23 4.85 14.36
C LEU A 302 -4.61 5.26 15.71
N ALA A 303 -5.31 5.02 16.82
CA ALA A 303 -4.81 5.32 18.17
C ALA A 303 -3.55 4.53 18.55
N ALA A 304 -3.36 3.35 17.95
CA ALA A 304 -2.17 2.53 18.18
C ALA A 304 -0.91 3.03 17.44
N GLN A 305 -1.05 3.96 16.50
CA GLN A 305 0.08 4.49 15.72
C GLN A 305 0.98 5.40 16.55
N PRO A 306 2.29 5.51 16.22
CA PRO A 306 3.18 6.40 16.95
C PRO A 306 2.76 7.87 16.79
N VAL A 307 2.81 8.62 17.89
CA VAL A 307 2.30 10.01 17.98
C VAL A 307 2.92 10.94 16.93
N GLY A 308 4.20 10.76 16.62
CA GLY A 308 4.89 11.53 15.57
C GLY A 308 4.22 11.38 14.20
N TYR A 309 3.90 10.16 13.79
CA TYR A 309 3.23 9.91 12.51
C TYR A 309 1.78 10.36 12.51
N LEU A 310 1.10 10.32 13.66
CA LEU A 310 -0.25 10.87 13.79
C LEU A 310 -0.28 12.38 13.57
N GLY A 311 0.68 13.12 14.13
CA GLY A 311 0.80 14.56 13.91
C GLY A 311 1.00 14.90 12.43
N VAL A 312 1.93 14.21 11.76
CA VAL A 312 2.18 14.41 10.32
C VAL A 312 0.98 14.00 9.48
N ALA A 313 0.37 12.83 9.75
CA ALA A 313 -0.80 12.37 9.02
C ALA A 313 -1.99 13.33 9.21
N ALA A 314 -2.23 13.82 10.43
CA ALA A 314 -3.26 14.81 10.69
C ALA A 314 -3.02 16.12 9.93
N LEU A 315 -1.78 16.62 9.93
CA LEU A 315 -1.41 17.80 9.14
C LEU A 315 -1.68 17.59 7.65
N LEU A 316 -1.27 16.45 7.09
CA LEU A 316 -1.49 16.13 5.68
C LEU A 316 -2.98 15.97 5.35
N VAL A 317 -3.77 15.37 6.24
CA VAL A 317 -5.23 15.26 6.11
C VAL A 317 -5.88 16.65 6.14
N LEU A 318 -5.44 17.54 7.02
CA LEU A 318 -5.94 18.92 7.11
C LEU A 318 -5.59 19.73 5.86
N LEU A 319 -4.36 19.59 5.34
CA LEU A 319 -3.94 20.23 4.09
C LEU A 319 -4.76 19.70 2.90
N ALA A 320 -5.01 18.39 2.84
CA ALA A 320 -5.87 17.78 1.82
C ALA A 320 -7.31 18.30 1.91
N ALA A 321 -7.85 18.46 3.12
CA ALA A 321 -9.16 19.06 3.36
C ALA A 321 -9.22 20.53 2.92
N ALA A 322 -8.22 21.33 3.30
CA ALA A 322 -8.13 22.74 2.92
C ALA A 322 -8.06 22.90 1.39
N GLY A 323 -7.24 22.10 0.71
CA GLY A 323 -7.15 22.08 -0.75
C GLY A 323 -8.48 21.70 -1.43
N ALA A 324 -9.17 20.67 -0.91
CA ALA A 324 -10.49 20.27 -1.42
C ALA A 324 -11.55 21.36 -1.23
N LEU A 325 -11.51 22.11 -0.12
CA LEU A 325 -12.40 23.24 0.14
C LEU A 325 -12.10 24.43 -0.78
N ALA A 326 -10.82 24.74 -1.02
CA ALA A 326 -10.41 25.80 -1.93
C ALA A 326 -10.88 25.52 -3.38
N ALA A 327 -10.69 24.29 -3.87
CA ALA A 327 -11.13 23.87 -5.21
C ALA A 327 -12.66 23.95 -5.38
N ARG A 328 -13.43 23.73 -4.31
CA ARG A 328 -14.89 23.89 -4.33
C ARG A 328 -15.32 25.35 -4.48
N ARG A 329 -14.62 26.28 -3.84
CA ARG A 329 -14.94 27.72 -3.92
C ARG A 329 -14.74 28.23 -5.35
N THR A 330 -13.62 27.90 -5.96
CA THR A 330 -13.31 28.31 -7.35
C THR A 330 -14.34 27.80 -8.36
N ASN A 331 -14.85 26.57 -8.20
CA ASN A 331 -15.89 26.04 -9.08
C ASN A 331 -17.25 26.73 -8.88
N ARG A 332 -17.55 27.18 -7.66
CA ARG A 332 -18.81 27.89 -7.38
C ARG A 332 -18.82 29.27 -8.05
N ASP A 333 -17.70 29.98 -8.00
CA ASP A 333 -17.57 31.32 -8.59
C ASP A 333 -17.67 31.29 -10.13
N GLN A 334 -17.19 30.22 -10.76
CA GLN A 334 -17.34 30.01 -12.21
C GLN A 334 -18.79 29.73 -12.65
N LEU A 335 -19.62 29.15 -11.78
CA LEU A 335 -21.03 28.89 -12.08
C LEU A 335 -21.90 30.14 -11.91
N THR A 336 -21.49 31.10 -11.06
CA THR A 336 -22.24 32.35 -10.85
C THR A 336 -21.93 33.45 -11.87
N THR A 337 -20.87 33.29 -12.66
CA THR A 337 -20.41 34.27 -13.66
C THR A 337 -20.88 33.95 -15.09
N ARG A 338 -21.66 32.89 -15.27
CA ARG A 338 -22.32 32.51 -16.53
C ARG A 338 -23.81 32.73 -16.42
#